data_AF-A0A2D3VQT6-F1
#
_entry.id   AF-A0A2D3VQT6-F1
#
_cell.length_a   1.000
_cell.length_b   1.000
_cell.length_c   1.000
_cell.angle_alpha   90.00
_cell.angle_beta   90.00
_cell.angle_gamma   90.00
#
_symmetry.space_group_name_H-M   'P 1'
#
loop_
_entity.id
_entity.type
_entity.pdbx_description
1 polymer ?
#
loop_
_entity_poly.entity_id
_entity_poly.type
_entity_poly.pdbx_seq_one_letter_code
_entity_poly.pdbx_strand_id
1 'polypeptide(L)' 'MSFILPKSTVVDTFLPKKVFEAKTANGKKVFKEIVRVTLKHKLSPNTINIDKTSKVPEILIFEILLSKKE' A
#
# COMPACT_ATOMS: atom_id res chain seq x y z
N MET A 1 11.86 15.58 -3.24
CA MET A 1 11.52 14.98 -4.55
C MET A 1 10.05 14.61 -4.53
N SER A 2 9.26 15.10 -5.47
CA SER A 2 7.86 14.69 -5.60
C SER A 2 7.81 13.43 -6.46
N PHE A 3 7.30 12.34 -5.90
CA PHE A 3 7.10 11.09 -6.64
C PHE A 3 5.82 11.22 -7.46
N ILE A 4 5.93 11.53 -8.76
CA ILE A 4 4.79 11.76 -9.65
C ILE A 4 4.48 10.45 -10.39
N LEU A 5 3.33 9.86 -10.08
CA LEU A 5 2.81 8.69 -10.79
C LEU A 5 1.62 9.06 -11.68
N PRO A 6 1.36 8.28 -12.75
CA PRO A 6 0.19 8.49 -13.60
C PRO A 6 -1.12 8.37 -12.80
N LYS A 7 -2.11 9.20 -13.13
CA LYS A 7 -3.43 9.18 -12.46
C LYS A 7 -4.14 7.82 -12.58
N SER A 8 -3.90 7.09 -13.67
CA SER A 8 -4.41 5.72 -13.88
C SER A 8 -3.94 4.71 -12.83
N THR A 9 -2.89 5.02 -12.07
CA THR A 9 -2.39 4.16 -11.00
C THR A 9 -3.07 4.41 -9.66
N VAL A 10 -3.79 5.52 -9.50
CA VAL A 10 -4.38 5.93 -8.23
C VAL A 10 -5.53 5.00 -7.85
N VAL A 11 -5.50 4.52 -6.61
CA VAL A 11 -6.52 3.64 -6.04
C VAL A 11 -7.19 4.28 -4.82
N ASP A 12 -6.42 4.98 -3.99
CA ASP A 12 -6.88 5.70 -2.78
C ASP A 12 -7.87 4.90 -1.89
N THR A 13 -7.62 3.59 -1.74
CA THR A 13 -8.50 2.71 -0.97
C THR A 13 -7.98 2.53 0.46
N PHE A 14 -8.85 2.80 1.44
CA PHE A 14 -8.56 2.53 2.85
C PHE A 14 -8.59 1.03 3.13
N LEU A 15 -7.56 0.53 3.82
CA LEU A 15 -7.46 -0.86 4.23
C LEU A 15 -7.53 -0.96 5.76
N PRO A 16 -8.53 -1.65 6.33
CA PRO A 16 -8.66 -1.77 7.77
C PRO A 16 -7.47 -2.51 8.38
N LYS A 17 -6.82 -1.88 9.38
CA LYS A 17 -5.65 -2.48 10.05
C LYS A 17 -5.91 -3.87 10.64
N LYS A 18 -7.15 -4.13 11.09
CA LYS A 18 -7.58 -5.43 11.65
C LYS A 18 -7.34 -6.59 10.69
N VAL A 19 -7.44 -6.37 9.38
CA VAL A 19 -7.20 -7.41 8.35
C VAL A 19 -5.73 -7.82 8.34
N PHE A 20 -4.82 -6.87 8.52
CA PHE A 20 -3.38 -7.13 8.59
C PHE A 20 -3.00 -7.75 9.93
N GLU A 21 -3.55 -7.21 11.03
CA GLU A 21 -3.34 -7.75 12.39
C GLU A 21 -3.68 -9.24 12.47
N ALA A 22 -4.77 -9.68 11.83
CA ALA A 22 -5.20 -11.07 11.82
C ALA A 22 -4.26 -12.00 11.02
N LYS A 23 -3.47 -11.46 10.09
CA LYS A 23 -2.58 -12.21 9.20
C LYS A 23 -1.11 -12.15 9.61
N THR A 24 -0.78 -11.48 10.71
CA THR A 24 0.60 -11.30 11.18
C THR A 24 0.75 -11.84 12.59
N ALA A 25 1.79 -12.65 12.82
CA ALA A 25 2.15 -13.08 14.17
C ALA A 25 2.43 -11.84 15.05
N ASN A 26 1.81 -11.78 16.23
CA ASN A 26 1.82 -10.59 17.09
C ASN A 26 1.28 -9.31 16.42
N GLY A 27 0.35 -9.42 15.47
CA GLY A 27 -0.18 -8.32 14.67
C GLY A 27 -0.64 -7.11 15.48
N LYS A 28 -1.40 -7.31 16.58
CA LYS A 28 -1.82 -6.18 17.45
C LYS A 28 -0.65 -5.36 17.99
N LYS A 29 0.51 -5.99 18.25
CA LYS A 29 1.73 -5.31 18.70
C LYS A 29 2.43 -4.61 17.53
N VAL A 30 2.60 -5.31 16.40
CA VAL A 30 3.27 -4.80 15.19
C VAL A 30 2.54 -3.58 14.61
N PHE A 31 1.21 -3.61 14.60
CA PHE A 31 0.37 -2.56 13.99
C PHE A 31 -0.17 -1.55 15.03
N LYS A 32 0.33 -1.58 16.28
CA LYS A 32 -0.17 -0.74 17.39
C LYS A 32 -0.15 0.74 17.04
N GLU A 33 0.94 1.17 16.40
CA GLU A 33 1.20 2.58 16.08
C GLU A 33 0.59 3.01 14.73
N ILE A 34 0.08 2.05 13.95
CA ILE A 34 -0.57 2.34 12.67
C ILE A 34 -2.02 2.80 12.93
N VAL A 35 -2.29 4.03 12.50
CA VAL A 35 -3.61 4.66 12.53
C VAL A 35 -4.39 4.29 11.29
N ARG A 36 -3.77 4.41 10.12
CA ARG A 36 -4.41 4.23 8.82
C ARG A 36 -3.45 3.63 7.81
N VAL A 37 -3.95 2.68 7.03
CA VAL A 37 -3.27 2.13 5.85
C VAL A 37 -4.12 2.46 4.63
N THR A 38 -3.53 3.09 3.63
CA THR A 38 -4.19 3.42 2.37
C THR A 38 -3.38 2.83 1.23
N LEU A 39 -4.01 2.05 0.35
CA LEU A 39 -3.40 1.69 -0.93
C LEU A 39 -3.52 2.90 -1.86
N LYS A 40 -2.43 3.65 -2.02
CA LYS A 40 -2.40 4.87 -2.83
C LYS A 40 -2.32 4.55 -4.30
N HIS A 41 -1.42 3.65 -4.69
CA HIS A 41 -1.21 3.31 -6.10
C HIS A 41 -1.07 1.81 -6.35
N LYS A 42 -1.55 1.39 -7.53
CA LYS A 42 -1.31 0.07 -8.11
C LYS A 42 -0.64 0.23 -9.47
N LEU A 43 0.56 -0.31 -9.61
CA LEU A 43 1.31 -0.36 -10.87
C LEU A 43 1.20 -1.78 -11.42
N SER A 44 0.52 -1.91 -12.55
CA SER A 44 0.25 -3.16 -13.24
C SER A 44 0.16 -2.87 -14.75
N PRO A 45 0.20 -3.89 -15.62
CA PRO A 45 0.07 -3.66 -17.05
C PRO A 45 -1.14 -2.81 -17.44
N ASN A 46 -2.27 -3.01 -16.75
CA ASN A 46 -3.50 -2.25 -16.98
C ASN A 46 -3.44 -0.78 -16.53
N THR A 47 -2.54 -0.41 -15.62
CA THR A 47 -2.47 0.94 -15.06
C THR A 47 -1.31 1.77 -15.60
N ILE A 48 -0.21 1.14 -16.02
CA ILE A 48 0.98 1.81 -16.57
C ILE A 48 1.31 1.43 -18.02
N ASN A 49 0.50 0.57 -18.66
CA ASN A 49 0.69 0.11 -20.04
C ASN A 49 2.09 -0.47 -20.31
N ILE A 50 2.65 -1.16 -19.31
CA ILE A 50 3.94 -1.84 -19.39
C ILE A 50 3.72 -3.29 -18.95
N ASP A 51 4.17 -4.23 -19.78
CA ASP A 51 4.04 -5.65 -19.48
C ASP A 51 4.70 -6.02 -18.15
N LYS A 52 4.07 -6.98 -17.47
CA LYS A 52 4.62 -7.55 -16.25
C LYS A 52 5.84 -8.39 -16.59
N THR A 53 6.77 -8.47 -15.65
CA THR A 53 7.86 -9.44 -15.75
C THR A 53 7.40 -10.78 -15.17
N SER A 54 8.13 -11.86 -15.46
CA SER A 54 7.89 -13.17 -14.84
C SER A 54 8.08 -13.16 -13.32
N LYS A 55 8.84 -12.19 -12.78
CA LYS A 55 9.16 -12.08 -11.35
C LYS A 55 8.32 -11.04 -10.60
N VAL A 56 7.88 -9.99 -11.29
CA VAL A 56 7.15 -8.86 -10.69
C VAL A 56 5.86 -8.65 -11.48
N PRO A 57 4.73 -9.19 -11.01
CA PRO A 57 3.43 -9.06 -11.67
C PRO A 57 2.81 -7.67 -11.47
N GLU A 58 3.00 -7.07 -10.30
CA GLU A 58 2.48 -5.76 -9.92
C GLU A 58 3.29 -5.16 -8.77
N ILE A 59 3.20 -3.84 -8.62
CA ILE A 59 3.76 -3.09 -7.47
C ILE A 59 2.62 -2.33 -6.79
N LEU A 60 2.50 -2.49 -5.48
CA LEU A 60 1.51 -1.82 -4.66
C LEU A 60 2.21 -0.80 -3.77
N ILE A 61 1.71 0.44 -3.75
CA ILE A 61 2.26 1.53 -2.93
C ILE A 61 1.25 1.89 -1.86
N PHE A 62 1.67 1.73 -0.61
CA PHE A 62 0.88 2.04 0.56
C PHE A 62 1.34 3.33 1.22
N GLU A 63 0.38 4.11 1.69
CA GLU A 63 0.59 5.20 2.65
C GLU A 63 0.16 4.71 4.02
N ILE A 64 1.06 4.86 4.99
CA ILE A 64 0.84 4.44 6.37
C ILE A 64 0.92 5.69 7.24
N LEU A 65 -0.18 5.97 7.93
CA LEU A 65 -0.23 7.01 8.95
C LEU A 65 0.04 6.41 10.32
N LEU A 66 1.00 6.97 11.04
CA LEU A 66 1.37 6.58 12.39
C LEU A 66 0.75 7.52 13.44
N SER A 67 0.55 7.01 14.66
CA SER A 67 -0.04 7.75 15.77
C SER A 67 0.92 8.75 16.42
N LYS A 68 2.22 8.62 16.15
CA LYS A 68 3.26 9.57 16.54
C LYS A 68 4.18 9.80 15.35
N LYS A 69 4.65 11.04 15.20
CA LYS A 69 5.91 11.31 14.50
C LYS A 69 7.02 10.86 15.43
N GLU A 70 7.95 10.03 14.94
CA GLU A 70 9.26 9.90 15.60
C GLU A 70 9.90 11.28 15.77
#